data_AF-A0ABC8TXI6-F1
#
_entry.id   AF-A0ABC8TXI6-F1
#
_cell.length_a   1.000
_cell.length_b   1.000
_cell.length_c   1.000
_cell.angle_alpha   90.00
_cell.angle_beta   90.00
_cell.angle_gamma   90.00
#
_symmetry.space_group_name_H-M   'P 1'
#
loop_
_entity.id
_entity.type
_entity.pdbx_description
1 polymer ?
#
loop_
_entity_poly.entity_id
_entity_poly.type
_entity_poly.pdbx_seq_one_letter_code
_entity_poly.pdbx_strand_id
1 'polypeptide(L)'
;GALVANYPWDGTENKQKNYYACPDDETFRFMASLYSRSHYNMSLSKEFRGGITNGAFWYPVYGGMQDWNYIHGSCFELTLEISDNKWPAANEGAKQMQEEAILHSFSPALTWVVNVQLPTLWEFNKMSMLNLVASLVKTGIHGRIFSSDCGGPLPASIAIKGINYSIKASQTFADYHRLLAPGERYEVIATMPGYKSKRTSITLGDETMTVDFVLDPENALKGSLLRHGCDCGSDNKSRRTFIEFLPGPYLEVSAILILILAFLCFVLKRRAIYNHLKQRQFVGPKRSVVV
;
A
#
# COMPACT_ATOMS: atom_id res chain seq x y z
N GLY A 1 22.28 -0.56 -3.49
CA GLY A 1 21.51 -1.61 -4.12
C GLY A 1 21.62 -1.39 -5.59
N ALA A 2 20.64 -0.71 -6.15
CA ALA A 2 20.65 -0.19 -7.51
C ALA A 2 20.01 1.20 -7.55
N LEU A 3 19.90 1.77 -8.75
CA LEU A 3 19.13 2.99 -9.03
C LEU A 3 18.15 2.73 -10.18
N VAL A 4 16.92 2.33 -9.85
CA VAL A 4 15.89 1.92 -10.83
C VAL A 4 14.49 1.89 -10.21
N ALA A 5 13.45 2.21 -11.00
CA ALA A 5 12.07 1.93 -10.65
C ALA A 5 11.66 0.54 -11.19
N ASN A 6 11.49 -0.42 -10.28
CA ASN A 6 11.08 -1.78 -10.56
C ASN A 6 9.56 -1.92 -10.56
N TYR A 7 9.02 -2.69 -11.51
CA TYR A 7 7.59 -2.92 -11.66
C TYR A 7 7.22 -4.39 -11.93
N PRO A 8 5.96 -4.80 -11.65
CA PRO A 8 5.51 -6.18 -11.81
C PRO A 8 5.64 -6.76 -13.22
N TRP A 9 5.68 -8.08 -13.36
CA TRP A 9 5.83 -9.04 -12.25
C TRP A 9 7.27 -9.14 -11.75
N ASP A 10 7.46 -9.50 -10.48
CA ASP A 10 8.77 -9.79 -9.90
C ASP A 10 9.24 -11.21 -10.20
N GLY A 11 8.36 -12.14 -10.56
CA GLY A 11 8.71 -13.52 -10.86
C GLY A 11 7.98 -14.09 -12.09
N THR A 12 8.55 -15.14 -12.68
CA THR A 12 7.91 -15.90 -13.78
C THR A 12 7.40 -17.25 -13.29
N GLU A 13 6.44 -17.87 -13.99
CA GLU A 13 5.96 -19.21 -13.61
C GLU A 13 7.07 -20.28 -13.68
N ASN A 14 7.95 -20.17 -14.68
CA ASN A 14 9.04 -21.13 -14.90
C ASN A 14 10.34 -20.79 -14.14
N LYS A 15 10.34 -19.75 -13.30
CA LYS A 15 11.49 -19.29 -12.50
C LYS A 15 12.71 -18.83 -13.29
N GLN A 16 12.53 -18.57 -14.58
CA GLN A 16 13.60 -18.03 -15.42
C GLN A 16 13.58 -16.50 -15.40
N LYS A 17 14.77 -15.91 -15.57
CA LYS A 17 14.96 -14.48 -15.74
C LYS A 17 14.58 -14.05 -17.15
N ASN A 18 13.31 -13.70 -17.34
CA ASN A 18 12.75 -13.22 -18.60
C ASN A 18 11.72 -12.13 -18.30
N TYR A 19 11.45 -11.28 -19.30
CA TYR A 19 10.39 -10.29 -19.19
C TYR A 19 9.04 -10.98 -19.00
N TYR A 20 8.30 -10.56 -17.99
CA TYR A 20 6.98 -11.13 -17.70
C TYR A 20 5.98 -10.03 -17.36
N ALA A 21 5.20 -9.67 -18.36
CA ALA A 21 4.21 -8.62 -18.31
C ALA A 21 3.05 -9.01 -17.39
N CYS A 22 2.62 -8.09 -16.53
CA CYS A 22 1.32 -8.18 -15.88
C CYS A 22 0.20 -7.66 -16.81
N PRO A 23 -1.08 -7.92 -16.53
CA PRO A 23 -2.19 -7.41 -17.33
C PRO A 23 -2.15 -5.88 -17.50
N ASP A 24 -1.64 -5.15 -16.50
CA ASP A 24 -1.50 -3.70 -16.48
C ASP A 24 -0.07 -3.20 -16.78
N ASP A 25 0.73 -3.97 -17.54
CA ASP A 25 2.14 -3.68 -17.82
C ASP A 25 2.38 -2.26 -18.37
N GLU A 26 1.54 -1.80 -19.30
CA GLU A 26 1.62 -0.45 -19.86
C GLU A 26 1.44 0.63 -18.78
N THR A 27 0.43 0.45 -17.91
CA THR A 27 0.18 1.34 -16.77
C THR A 27 1.35 1.35 -15.82
N PHE A 28 1.90 0.19 -15.44
CA PHE A 28 3.05 0.12 -14.55
C PHE A 28 4.32 0.75 -15.15
N ARG A 29 4.58 0.56 -16.45
CA ARG A 29 5.69 1.21 -17.14
C ARG A 29 5.51 2.73 -17.18
N PHE A 30 4.30 3.21 -17.38
CA PHE A 30 3.97 4.63 -17.28
C PHE A 30 4.26 5.17 -15.87
N MET A 31 3.75 4.50 -14.83
CA MET A 31 3.99 4.87 -13.42
C MET A 31 5.49 4.91 -13.08
N ALA A 32 6.23 3.86 -13.44
CA ALA A 32 7.68 3.78 -13.19
C ALA A 32 8.43 4.89 -13.95
N SER A 33 8.01 5.21 -15.17
CA SER A 33 8.59 6.29 -15.98
C SER A 33 8.37 7.67 -15.37
N LEU A 34 7.21 7.93 -14.75
CA LEU A 34 6.93 9.21 -14.07
C LEU A 34 7.96 9.48 -12.97
N TYR A 35 8.29 8.46 -12.17
CA TYR A 35 9.30 8.58 -11.13
C TYR A 35 10.70 8.73 -11.72
N SER A 36 11.07 7.84 -12.63
CA SER A 36 12.43 7.74 -13.16
C SER A 36 12.86 8.97 -13.97
N ARG A 37 11.94 9.54 -14.77
CA ARG A 37 12.20 10.74 -15.58
C ARG A 37 12.33 12.01 -14.74
N SER A 38 11.67 12.06 -13.59
CA SER A 38 11.75 13.20 -12.66
C SER A 38 12.90 13.09 -11.68
N HIS A 39 13.55 11.92 -11.59
CA HIS A 39 14.74 11.72 -10.77
C HIS A 39 15.97 12.28 -11.46
N TYR A 40 16.89 12.85 -10.67
CA TYR A 40 18.09 13.53 -11.15
C TYR A 40 18.86 12.77 -12.25
N ASN A 41 19.11 11.47 -12.02
CA ASN A 41 19.90 10.63 -12.94
C ASN A 41 19.36 9.20 -13.15
N MET A 42 18.16 8.86 -12.66
CA MET A 42 17.66 7.47 -12.77
C MET A 42 17.37 7.11 -14.23
N SER A 43 16.67 7.99 -14.96
CA SER A 43 16.36 7.81 -16.38
C SER A 43 17.59 7.77 -17.30
N LEU A 44 18.74 8.26 -16.82
CA LEU A 44 20.03 8.26 -17.53
C LEU A 44 20.83 6.97 -17.31
N SER A 45 20.28 5.99 -16.61
CA SER A 45 20.95 4.72 -16.32
C SER A 45 21.38 4.01 -17.61
N LYS A 46 22.63 3.53 -17.60
CA LYS A 46 23.20 2.69 -18.68
C LYS A 46 22.85 1.22 -18.51
N GLU A 47 22.50 0.80 -17.31
CA GLU A 47 22.10 -0.58 -16.97
C GLU A 47 20.60 -0.79 -17.23
N PHE A 48 19.78 0.14 -16.75
CA PHE A 48 18.32 0.09 -16.88
C PHE A 48 17.86 1.13 -17.88
N ARG A 49 17.47 0.68 -19.07
CA ARG A 49 17.03 1.59 -20.13
C ARG A 49 15.84 2.44 -19.65
N GLY A 50 16.02 3.76 -19.64
CA GLY A 50 15.00 4.70 -19.15
C GLY A 50 14.81 4.67 -17.64
N GLY A 51 15.71 4.02 -16.90
CA GLY A 51 15.72 3.92 -15.45
C GLY A 51 14.55 3.16 -14.84
N ILE A 52 13.98 2.21 -15.59
CA ILE A 52 12.89 1.34 -15.14
C ILE A 52 13.21 -0.12 -15.48
N THR A 53 12.66 -1.08 -14.75
CA THR A 53 12.80 -2.52 -15.08
C THR A 53 11.60 -3.34 -14.65
N ASN A 54 11.25 -4.35 -15.44
CA ASN A 54 10.37 -5.43 -14.99
C ASN A 54 11.16 -6.32 -14.01
N GLY A 55 10.57 -6.69 -12.87
CA GLY A 55 11.29 -7.39 -11.80
C GLY A 55 11.77 -8.78 -12.22
N ALA A 56 10.90 -9.56 -12.86
CA ALA A 56 11.25 -10.88 -13.38
C ALA A 56 12.38 -10.84 -14.42
N PHE A 57 12.43 -9.76 -15.22
CA PHE A 57 13.51 -9.52 -16.18
C PHE A 57 14.83 -9.14 -15.50
N TRP A 58 14.81 -8.46 -14.36
CA TRP A 58 16.01 -8.07 -13.64
C TRP A 58 16.60 -9.25 -12.85
N TYR A 59 15.83 -9.78 -11.91
CA TYR A 59 16.07 -11.05 -11.23
C TYR A 59 14.77 -11.55 -10.58
N PRO A 60 14.34 -12.81 -10.82
CA PRO A 60 13.09 -13.31 -10.26
C PRO A 60 13.05 -13.32 -8.73
N VAL A 61 11.99 -12.74 -8.15
CA VAL A 61 11.68 -12.75 -6.71
C VAL A 61 10.25 -13.27 -6.49
N TYR A 62 10.05 -14.07 -5.43
CA TYR A 62 8.76 -14.65 -5.08
C TYR A 62 8.39 -14.30 -3.63
N GLY A 63 7.11 -14.07 -3.39
CA GLY A 63 6.61 -13.63 -2.08
C GLY A 63 6.91 -12.16 -1.78
N GLY A 64 7.21 -11.37 -2.80
CA GLY A 64 7.40 -9.92 -2.68
C GLY A 64 6.08 -9.19 -2.41
N MET A 65 6.18 -8.07 -1.69
CA MET A 65 5.03 -7.22 -1.35
C MET A 65 4.38 -6.59 -2.59
N GLN A 66 5.20 -6.22 -3.58
CA GLN A 66 4.79 -5.56 -4.82
C GLN A 66 3.73 -6.37 -5.59
N ASP A 67 4.05 -7.61 -5.92
CA ASP A 67 3.14 -8.50 -6.66
C ASP A 67 1.92 -8.88 -5.80
N TRP A 68 2.11 -9.05 -4.49
CA TRP A 68 1.00 -9.35 -3.56
C TRP A 68 -0.05 -8.23 -3.53
N ASN A 69 0.37 -6.96 -3.50
CA ASN A 69 -0.52 -5.81 -3.52
C ASN A 69 -1.39 -5.76 -4.77
N TYR A 70 -0.83 -6.08 -5.93
CA TYR A 70 -1.58 -6.12 -7.17
C TYR A 70 -2.56 -7.30 -7.23
N ILE A 71 -2.16 -8.49 -6.77
CA ILE A 71 -3.01 -9.69 -6.79
C ILE A 71 -4.16 -9.59 -5.78
N HIS A 72 -3.89 -9.08 -4.57
CA HIS A 72 -4.83 -9.18 -3.44
C HIS A 72 -5.36 -7.83 -2.96
N GLY A 73 -4.57 -6.77 -3.05
CA GLY A 73 -4.89 -5.46 -2.48
C GLY A 73 -5.66 -4.54 -3.42
N SER A 74 -5.82 -4.92 -4.70
CA SER A 74 -6.25 -4.00 -5.76
C SER A 74 -5.40 -2.72 -5.85
N CYS A 75 -4.15 -2.80 -5.40
CA CYS A 75 -3.23 -1.68 -5.25
C CYS A 75 -2.07 -1.83 -6.23
N PHE A 76 -1.70 -0.74 -6.90
CA PHE A 76 -0.60 -0.74 -7.86
C PHE A 76 0.66 -0.25 -7.14
N GLU A 77 1.60 -1.16 -6.89
CA GLU A 77 2.83 -0.87 -6.16
C GLU A 77 4.07 -0.93 -7.07
N LEU A 78 5.01 -0.02 -6.86
CA LEU A 78 6.35 -0.03 -7.47
C LEU A 78 7.39 -0.27 -6.39
N THR A 79 8.47 -0.99 -6.73
CA THR A 79 9.66 -1.08 -5.88
C THR A 79 10.70 -0.07 -6.37
N LEU A 80 11.04 0.92 -5.54
CA LEU A 80 11.96 1.99 -5.91
C LEU A 80 13.34 1.75 -5.30
N GLU A 81 14.32 1.43 -6.13
CA GLU A 81 15.73 1.37 -5.75
C GLU A 81 16.34 2.77 -5.94
N ILE A 82 16.66 3.45 -4.84
CA ILE A 82 17.00 4.88 -4.84
C ILE A 82 18.49 5.19 -4.69
N SER A 83 19.35 4.17 -4.49
CA SER A 83 20.78 4.36 -4.22
C SER A 83 21.61 3.08 -4.38
N ASP A 84 22.76 3.20 -5.03
CA ASP A 84 23.77 2.13 -5.11
C ASP A 84 24.40 1.83 -3.73
N ASN A 85 24.55 2.85 -2.88
CA ASN A 85 24.92 2.63 -1.49
C ASN A 85 23.66 2.29 -0.67
N LYS A 86 23.60 1.05 -0.13
CA LYS A 86 22.49 0.59 0.71
C LYS A 86 22.42 1.33 2.05
N TRP A 87 23.54 1.84 2.55
CA TRP A 87 23.62 2.52 3.84
C TRP A 87 24.46 3.81 3.72
N PRO A 88 23.89 4.86 3.10
CA PRO A 88 24.56 6.15 2.99
C PRO A 88 24.81 6.78 4.36
N ALA A 89 25.92 7.50 4.48
CA ALA A 89 26.26 8.20 5.72
C ALA A 89 25.26 9.34 6.01
N ALA A 90 24.88 9.50 7.28
CA ALA A 90 23.86 10.46 7.71
C ALA A 90 24.29 11.93 7.65
N ASN A 91 25.60 12.19 7.68
CA ASN A 91 26.26 13.48 7.85
C ASN A 91 26.08 14.14 9.22
N GLU A 92 26.91 13.75 10.19
CA GLU A 92 27.10 14.54 11.43
C GLU A 92 28.13 15.68 11.25
N GLY A 93 28.96 15.65 10.20
CA GLY A 93 30.07 16.60 10.01
C GLY A 93 29.70 18.01 9.52
N ALA A 94 28.49 18.24 9.01
CA ALA A 94 28.11 19.57 8.49
C ALA A 94 27.94 20.63 9.59
N LYS A 95 27.69 20.22 10.85
CA LYS A 95 27.64 21.15 11.99
C LYS A 95 29.01 21.41 12.61
N GLN A 96 29.92 20.44 12.56
CA GLN A 96 31.23 20.54 13.23
C GLN A 96 32.25 21.34 12.40
N MET A 97 32.08 21.41 11.08
CA MET A 97 33.01 22.12 10.19
C MET A 97 32.75 23.64 10.07
N GLN A 98 31.62 24.16 10.56
CA GLN A 98 31.39 25.61 10.62
C GLN A 98 32.22 26.26 11.76
N GLU A 99 32.49 25.51 12.84
CA GLU A 99 33.31 25.98 13.96
C GLU A 99 34.82 25.83 13.70
N GLU A 100 35.25 24.80 12.96
CA GLU A 100 36.68 24.62 12.62
C GLU A 100 37.17 25.49 11.45
N ALA A 101 36.28 25.94 10.56
CA ALA A 101 36.62 26.85 9.45
C ALA A 101 37.01 28.28 9.90
N ILE A 102 36.77 28.65 11.16
CA ILE A 102 37.20 29.94 11.72
C ILE A 102 38.65 29.88 12.24
N LEU A 103 39.23 28.68 12.41
CA LEU A 103 40.52 28.52 13.10
C LEU A 103 41.72 28.21 12.20
N HIS A 104 41.56 27.77 10.95
CA HIS A 104 42.71 27.39 10.12
C HIS A 104 42.65 27.93 8.69
N SER A 105 43.25 29.11 8.50
CA SER A 105 43.62 29.71 7.23
C SER A 105 44.79 28.96 6.55
N PHE A 106 44.65 27.69 6.15
CA PHE A 106 45.71 27.02 5.37
C PHE A 106 45.18 26.00 4.34
N SER A 107 45.58 26.24 3.08
CA SER A 107 45.57 25.39 1.88
C SER A 107 44.23 25.06 1.18
N PRO A 108 43.98 25.57 -0.05
CA PRO A 108 42.77 25.29 -0.83
C PRO A 108 42.81 23.97 -1.62
N ALA A 109 43.80 23.10 -1.40
CA ALA A 109 43.98 21.85 -2.16
C ALA A 109 43.41 20.59 -1.46
N LEU A 110 42.84 20.73 -0.27
CA LEU A 110 42.18 19.64 0.47
C LEU A 110 40.79 20.07 0.95
N THR A 111 39.99 20.61 0.03
CA THR A 111 38.53 20.62 0.21
C THR A 111 38.07 19.16 0.14
N TRP A 112 38.11 18.50 1.30
CA TRP A 112 37.42 17.26 1.55
C TRP A 112 36.02 17.40 0.95
N VAL A 113 35.75 16.58 -0.06
CA VAL A 113 34.42 16.32 -0.59
C VAL A 113 33.56 15.99 0.61
N VAL A 114 32.83 16.98 1.12
CA VAL A 114 31.86 16.77 2.17
C VAL A 114 30.88 15.78 1.56
N ASN A 115 30.89 14.56 2.08
CA ASN A 115 30.15 13.43 1.55
C ASN A 115 28.67 13.64 1.89
N VAL A 116 28.02 14.65 1.32
CA VAL A 116 26.66 15.06 1.68
C VAL A 116 25.67 14.05 1.09
N GLN A 117 25.56 12.85 1.67
CA GLN A 117 24.82 11.76 1.01
C GLN A 117 23.30 11.86 1.21
N LEU A 118 22.80 12.03 2.44
CA LEU A 118 21.34 12.09 2.67
C LEU A 118 20.63 13.33 2.06
N PRO A 119 21.13 14.58 2.23
CA PRO A 119 20.47 15.74 1.61
C PRO A 119 20.47 15.66 0.09
N THR A 120 21.54 15.12 -0.52
CA THR A 120 21.60 14.91 -1.97
C THR A 120 20.58 13.87 -2.43
N LEU A 121 20.47 12.74 -1.72
CA LEU A 121 19.44 11.73 -2.03
C LEU A 121 18.03 12.32 -1.92
N TRP A 122 17.76 13.14 -0.92
CA TRP A 122 16.48 13.84 -0.81
C TRP A 122 16.22 14.73 -2.03
N GLU A 123 17.16 15.61 -2.40
CA GLU A 123 16.98 16.51 -3.55
C GLU A 123 16.81 15.73 -4.87
N PHE A 124 17.48 14.60 -5.04
CA PHE A 124 17.34 13.76 -6.23
C PHE A 124 15.97 13.09 -6.34
N ASN A 125 15.34 12.72 -5.22
CA ASN A 125 14.09 11.96 -5.19
C ASN A 125 12.84 12.83 -4.97
N LYS A 126 12.99 14.02 -4.38
CA LYS A 126 11.88 14.91 -4.00
C LYS A 126 10.92 15.18 -5.15
N MET A 127 11.44 15.58 -6.30
CA MET A 127 10.61 15.88 -7.48
C MET A 127 9.97 14.62 -8.06
N SER A 128 10.65 13.48 -8.03
CA SER A 128 10.10 12.19 -8.47
C SER A 128 8.91 11.74 -7.63
N MET A 129 9.03 11.85 -6.30
CA MET A 129 7.94 11.48 -5.38
C MET A 129 6.73 12.39 -5.58
N LEU A 130 6.94 13.70 -5.68
CA LEU A 130 5.87 14.67 -5.91
C LEU A 130 5.21 14.47 -7.27
N ASN A 131 6.00 14.27 -8.33
CA ASN A 131 5.48 14.06 -9.68
C ASN A 131 4.68 12.76 -9.78
N LEU A 132 5.18 11.68 -9.19
CA LEU A 132 4.46 10.41 -9.15
C LEU A 132 3.07 10.59 -8.52
N VAL A 133 2.98 11.17 -7.32
CA VAL A 133 1.68 11.38 -6.66
C VAL A 133 0.79 12.34 -7.45
N ALA A 134 1.33 13.48 -7.90
CA ALA A 134 0.57 14.52 -8.61
C ALA A 134 0.04 14.05 -9.97
N SER A 135 0.76 13.17 -10.66
CA SER A 135 0.30 12.57 -11.91
C SER A 135 -0.73 11.48 -11.65
N LEU A 136 -0.50 10.57 -10.68
CA LEU A 136 -1.41 9.43 -10.46
C LEU A 136 -2.81 9.83 -10.00
N VAL A 137 -2.94 10.89 -9.20
CA VAL A 137 -4.26 11.42 -8.81
C VAL A 137 -5.04 12.03 -9.97
N LYS A 138 -4.34 12.33 -11.09
CA LYS A 138 -4.91 12.90 -12.32
C LYS A 138 -4.95 11.90 -13.46
N THR A 139 -4.64 10.64 -13.24
CA THR A 139 -4.56 9.63 -14.30
C THR A 139 -5.58 8.52 -14.05
N GLY A 140 -6.02 7.87 -15.12
CA GLY A 140 -6.99 6.78 -15.06
C GLY A 140 -8.43 7.29 -14.97
N ILE A 141 -9.32 6.38 -14.59
CA ILE A 141 -10.75 6.65 -14.46
C ILE A 141 -11.23 6.43 -13.04
N HIS A 142 -12.23 7.18 -12.65
CA HIS A 142 -12.97 6.95 -11.42
C HIS A 142 -14.45 7.19 -11.67
N GLY A 143 -15.30 6.76 -10.75
CA GLY A 143 -16.73 6.99 -10.90
C GLY A 143 -17.51 6.22 -9.85
N ARG A 144 -18.82 6.18 -10.03
CA ARG A 144 -19.75 5.48 -9.14
C ARG A 144 -20.68 4.56 -9.92
N ILE A 145 -21.10 3.47 -9.26
CA ILE A 145 -22.01 2.47 -9.85
C ILE A 145 -23.26 2.30 -8.99
N PHE A 146 -24.42 2.62 -9.57
CA PHE A 146 -25.72 2.55 -8.90
C PHE A 146 -26.67 1.59 -9.59
N SER A 147 -27.67 1.14 -8.84
CA SER A 147 -28.80 0.37 -9.35
C SER A 147 -29.90 1.28 -9.89
N SER A 148 -30.49 0.97 -11.05
CA SER A 148 -31.58 1.79 -11.59
C SER A 148 -32.92 1.61 -10.87
N ASP A 149 -33.16 0.46 -10.25
CA ASP A 149 -34.43 0.13 -9.58
C ASP A 149 -34.50 0.68 -8.14
N CYS A 150 -33.39 0.62 -7.40
CA CYS A 150 -33.34 1.04 -6.00
C CYS A 150 -32.52 2.30 -5.73
N GLY A 151 -31.75 2.77 -6.71
CA GLY A 151 -30.83 3.91 -6.54
C GLY A 151 -29.66 3.65 -5.58
N GLY A 152 -29.53 2.42 -5.06
CA GLY A 152 -28.50 2.03 -4.11
C GLY A 152 -27.14 1.78 -4.76
N PRO A 153 -26.05 1.84 -3.96
CA PRO A 153 -24.71 1.53 -4.44
C PRO A 153 -24.58 0.05 -4.83
N LEU A 154 -23.89 -0.22 -5.94
CA LEU A 154 -23.63 -1.59 -6.39
C LEU A 154 -22.13 -1.92 -6.26
N PRO A 155 -21.75 -3.03 -5.59
CA PRO A 155 -20.38 -3.54 -5.58
C PRO A 155 -20.03 -4.25 -6.91
N ALA A 156 -20.32 -3.58 -8.02
CA ALA A 156 -20.12 -4.08 -9.37
C ALA A 156 -18.63 -4.12 -9.73
N SER A 157 -18.27 -5.02 -10.65
CA SER A 157 -16.91 -5.12 -11.17
C SER A 157 -16.73 -4.23 -12.40
N ILE A 158 -15.61 -3.51 -12.44
CA ILE A 158 -15.14 -2.73 -13.59
C ILE A 158 -14.00 -3.48 -14.25
N ALA A 159 -14.16 -3.78 -15.54
CA ALA A 159 -13.15 -4.39 -16.39
C ALA A 159 -12.88 -3.50 -17.59
N ILE A 160 -11.64 -3.54 -18.09
CA ILE A 160 -11.24 -2.86 -19.32
C ILE A 160 -11.02 -3.91 -20.38
N LYS A 161 -11.64 -3.76 -21.54
CA LYS A 161 -11.46 -4.73 -22.62
C LYS A 161 -9.99 -4.84 -23.02
N GLY A 162 -9.48 -6.07 -23.06
CA GLY A 162 -8.09 -6.38 -23.40
C GLY A 162 -7.14 -6.41 -22.20
N ILE A 163 -7.56 -5.90 -21.03
CA ILE A 163 -6.79 -6.00 -19.79
C ILE A 163 -7.45 -7.05 -18.89
N ASN A 164 -6.76 -8.17 -18.65
CA ASN A 164 -7.26 -9.27 -17.83
C ASN A 164 -7.10 -8.96 -16.32
N TYR A 165 -7.74 -7.89 -15.87
CA TYR A 165 -7.77 -7.47 -14.48
C TYR A 165 -9.02 -6.62 -14.24
N SER A 166 -9.72 -6.90 -13.15
CA SER A 166 -10.95 -6.19 -12.77
C SER A 166 -10.88 -5.70 -11.34
N ILE A 167 -11.45 -4.52 -11.10
CA ILE A 167 -11.63 -3.97 -9.75
C ILE A 167 -13.10 -4.01 -9.36
N LYS A 168 -13.41 -3.87 -8.07
CA LYS A 168 -14.78 -3.74 -7.57
C LYS A 168 -15.04 -2.35 -7.04
N ALA A 169 -16.25 -1.85 -7.28
CA ALA A 169 -16.74 -0.64 -6.63
C ALA A 169 -17.02 -0.89 -5.14
N SER A 170 -16.92 0.17 -4.36
CA SER A 170 -17.23 0.18 -2.94
C SER A 170 -18.69 -0.17 -2.69
N GLN A 171 -18.93 -1.11 -1.78
CA GLN A 171 -20.28 -1.48 -1.37
C GLN A 171 -21.01 -0.33 -0.64
N THR A 172 -20.26 0.53 0.04
CA THR A 172 -20.83 1.61 0.87
C THR A 172 -21.04 2.89 0.08
N PHE A 173 -20.08 3.27 -0.77
CA PHE A 173 -20.06 4.58 -1.43
C PHE A 173 -20.24 4.50 -2.96
N ALA A 174 -20.38 3.29 -3.51
CA ALA A 174 -20.45 3.00 -4.94
C ALA A 174 -19.24 3.43 -5.77
N ASP A 175 -18.20 3.99 -5.15
CA ASP A 175 -17.06 4.55 -5.85
C ASP A 175 -16.04 3.49 -6.27
N TYR A 176 -15.35 3.76 -7.36
CA TYR A 176 -14.23 2.96 -7.85
C TYR A 176 -13.15 3.85 -8.44
N HIS A 177 -11.91 3.35 -8.42
CA HIS A 177 -10.75 4.00 -9.01
C HIS A 177 -9.95 2.98 -9.81
N ARG A 178 -9.75 3.24 -11.10
CA ARG A 178 -9.03 2.38 -12.03
C ARG A 178 -7.91 3.17 -12.70
N LEU A 179 -6.68 2.97 -12.24
CA LEU A 179 -5.48 3.51 -12.88
C LEU A 179 -5.33 2.91 -14.28
N LEU A 180 -5.07 3.77 -15.25
CA LEU A 180 -4.79 3.42 -16.65
C LEU A 180 -3.79 4.44 -17.20
N ALA A 181 -2.80 3.98 -17.97
CA ALA A 181 -1.98 4.90 -18.74
C ALA A 181 -2.84 5.75 -19.70
N PRO A 182 -2.42 6.98 -20.07
CA PRO A 182 -3.03 7.72 -21.15
C PRO A 182 -3.09 6.90 -22.45
N GLY A 183 -4.21 6.95 -23.16
CA GLY A 183 -4.46 6.12 -24.34
C GLY A 183 -5.64 6.60 -25.17
N GLU A 184 -5.59 6.34 -26.47
CA GLU A 184 -6.56 6.89 -27.43
C GLU A 184 -7.97 6.33 -27.25
N ARG A 185 -8.10 5.05 -26.87
CA ARG A 185 -9.41 4.42 -26.71
C ARG A 185 -9.38 3.26 -25.72
N TYR A 186 -10.14 3.40 -24.63
CA TYR A 186 -10.49 2.32 -23.73
C TYR A 186 -11.96 1.96 -23.85
N GLU A 187 -12.26 0.69 -23.65
CA GLU A 187 -13.63 0.20 -23.55
C GLU A 187 -13.85 -0.35 -22.14
N VAL A 188 -14.60 0.42 -21.35
CA VAL A 188 -14.88 0.15 -19.94
C VAL A 188 -16.18 -0.64 -19.84
N ILE A 189 -16.17 -1.73 -19.09
CA ILE A 189 -17.30 -2.64 -18.93
C ILE A 189 -17.62 -2.76 -17.44
N ALA A 190 -18.86 -2.42 -17.08
CA ALA A 190 -19.40 -2.58 -15.74
C ALA A 190 -20.32 -3.80 -15.68
N THR A 191 -20.06 -4.72 -14.75
CA THR A 191 -20.78 -5.99 -14.62
C THR A 191 -21.15 -6.26 -13.16
N MET A 192 -22.36 -6.74 -12.93
CA MET A 192 -22.83 -7.21 -11.62
C MET A 192 -23.79 -8.39 -11.85
N PRO A 193 -23.64 -9.53 -11.15
CA PRO A 193 -24.58 -10.63 -11.25
C PRO A 193 -26.03 -10.17 -10.99
N GLY A 194 -26.96 -10.55 -11.87
CA GLY A 194 -28.38 -10.14 -11.81
C GLY A 194 -28.68 -8.80 -12.50
N TYR A 195 -27.66 -8.13 -13.05
CA TYR A 195 -27.79 -6.88 -13.79
C TYR A 195 -27.24 -6.99 -15.21
N LYS A 196 -27.88 -6.27 -16.14
CA LYS A 196 -27.40 -6.13 -17.52
C LYS A 196 -26.08 -5.36 -17.51
N SER A 197 -25.04 -5.97 -18.06
CA SER A 197 -23.74 -5.32 -18.23
C SER A 197 -23.85 -4.07 -19.10
N LYS A 198 -23.17 -2.99 -18.72
CA LYS A 198 -23.03 -1.79 -19.55
C LYS A 198 -21.59 -1.59 -19.97
N ARG A 199 -21.41 -1.05 -21.17
CA ARG A 199 -20.09 -0.77 -21.75
C ARG A 199 -20.07 0.64 -22.33
N THR A 200 -18.94 1.31 -22.19
CA THR A 200 -18.71 2.65 -22.75
C THR A 200 -17.30 2.74 -23.33
N SER A 201 -17.14 3.55 -24.37
CA SER A 201 -15.83 3.87 -24.96
C SER A 201 -15.40 5.25 -24.48
N ILE A 202 -14.16 5.37 -24.04
CA ILE A 202 -13.56 6.62 -23.57
C ILE A 202 -12.20 6.84 -24.24
N THR A 203 -11.78 8.10 -24.31
CA THR A 203 -10.42 8.50 -24.68
C THR A 203 -9.78 9.14 -23.47
N LEU A 204 -8.64 8.61 -23.03
CA LEU A 204 -7.97 9.05 -21.81
C LEU A 204 -6.73 9.85 -22.20
N GLY A 205 -6.80 11.17 -22.04
CA GLY A 205 -5.63 12.04 -22.19
C GLY A 205 -4.77 12.05 -20.93
N ASP A 206 -4.20 13.21 -20.62
CA ASP A 206 -3.35 13.40 -19.42
C ASP A 206 -4.17 13.68 -18.15
N GLU A 207 -5.49 13.79 -18.25
CA GLU A 207 -6.40 14.09 -17.14
C GLU A 207 -7.31 12.90 -16.81
N THR A 208 -7.78 12.87 -15.56
CA THR A 208 -8.66 11.80 -15.08
C THR A 208 -10.07 12.00 -15.60
N MET A 209 -10.74 10.90 -15.90
CA MET A 209 -12.11 10.93 -16.40
C MET A 209 -13.08 10.30 -15.41
N THR A 210 -14.15 11.03 -15.09
CA THR A 210 -15.29 10.51 -14.34
C THR A 210 -16.17 9.66 -15.26
N VAL A 211 -16.37 8.38 -14.93
CA VAL A 211 -17.20 7.44 -15.69
C VAL A 211 -18.18 6.75 -14.75
N ASP A 212 -19.39 7.29 -14.67
CA ASP A 212 -20.45 6.72 -13.84
C ASP A 212 -21.27 5.67 -14.59
N PHE A 213 -21.74 4.66 -13.87
CA PHE A 213 -22.63 3.63 -14.40
C PHE A 213 -23.90 3.52 -13.56
N VAL A 214 -25.03 3.33 -14.24
CA VAL A 214 -26.28 2.90 -13.61
C VAL A 214 -26.67 1.59 -14.25
N LEU A 215 -26.72 0.49 -13.50
CA LEU A 215 -27.01 -0.84 -14.04
C LEU A 215 -28.48 -1.20 -13.89
N ASP A 216 -29.04 -1.87 -14.89
CA ASP A 216 -30.44 -2.29 -14.93
C ASP A 216 -30.58 -3.77 -14.58
N PRO A 217 -31.51 -4.18 -13.68
CA PRO A 217 -31.75 -5.59 -13.40
C PRO A 217 -32.13 -6.37 -14.65
N GLU A 218 -31.67 -7.63 -14.78
CA GLU A 218 -31.97 -8.47 -15.95
C GLU A 218 -33.47 -8.79 -16.07
N ASN A 219 -34.15 -8.99 -14.93
CA ASN A 219 -35.53 -9.44 -14.83
C ASN A 219 -36.49 -8.34 -14.31
N ALA A 220 -36.42 -7.14 -14.88
CA ALA A 220 -37.46 -6.13 -14.67
C ALA A 220 -38.76 -6.56 -15.37
N LEU A 221 -39.46 -7.56 -14.81
CA LEU A 221 -40.79 -7.96 -15.25
C LEU A 221 -41.76 -6.80 -14.99
N LYS A 222 -42.38 -6.32 -16.07
CA LYS A 222 -43.50 -5.39 -16.03
C LYS A 222 -44.58 -5.91 -15.09
N GLY A 223 -44.88 -5.15 -14.04
CA GLY A 223 -46.14 -5.18 -13.31
C GLY A 223 -46.48 -6.49 -12.58
N SER A 224 -45.96 -6.67 -11.37
CA SER A 224 -46.76 -6.90 -10.17
C SER A 224 -45.83 -7.12 -8.97
N LEU A 225 -46.13 -6.44 -7.86
CA LEU A 225 -45.55 -6.62 -6.52
C LEU A 225 -44.01 -6.58 -6.47
N LEU A 226 -43.49 -5.37 -6.24
CA LEU A 226 -42.14 -5.11 -5.73
C LEU A 226 -41.84 -5.99 -4.52
N ARG A 227 -41.32 -7.20 -4.74
CA ARG A 227 -40.52 -7.90 -3.74
C ARG A 227 -39.30 -7.03 -3.53
N HIS A 228 -39.35 -6.27 -2.44
CA HIS A 228 -38.24 -5.53 -1.86
C HIS A 228 -37.08 -6.51 -1.62
N GLY A 229 -36.26 -6.72 -2.65
CA GLY A 229 -34.89 -7.24 -2.53
C GLY A 229 -33.90 -6.13 -2.23
N CYS A 230 -34.38 -4.89 -2.17
CA CYS A 230 -33.70 -3.79 -1.50
C CYS A 230 -34.33 -3.70 -0.12
N ASP A 231 -33.81 -4.52 0.79
CA ASP A 231 -34.03 -4.36 2.22
C ASP A 231 -33.31 -3.08 2.65
N CYS A 232 -33.86 -1.94 2.25
CA CYS A 232 -33.61 -0.65 2.84
C CYS A 232 -34.44 -0.57 4.12
N GLY A 233 -34.23 -1.53 5.02
CA GLY A 233 -34.60 -1.38 6.41
C GLY A 233 -33.76 -0.28 7.01
N SER A 234 -34.25 0.97 6.89
CA SER A 234 -34.18 1.93 7.99
C SER A 234 -35.02 1.39 9.15
N ASP A 235 -34.70 0.19 9.60
CA ASP A 235 -35.29 -0.41 10.77
C ASP A 235 -34.48 0.06 11.96
N ASN A 236 -35.20 0.35 13.03
CA ASN A 236 -34.75 1.10 14.18
C ASN A 236 -33.78 0.27 15.04
N LYS A 237 -32.63 -0.12 14.49
CA LYS A 237 -31.57 -0.90 15.15
C LYS A 237 -30.54 0.00 15.85
N SER A 238 -30.93 1.24 16.15
CA SER A 238 -30.31 2.11 17.16
C SER A 238 -30.37 1.51 18.58
N ARG A 239 -31.08 0.38 18.78
CA ARG A 239 -31.17 -0.27 20.10
C ARG A 239 -30.92 -1.78 20.16
N ARG A 240 -30.53 -2.44 19.06
CA ARG A 240 -30.21 -3.89 19.06
C ARG A 240 -29.00 -4.33 18.22
N THR A 241 -28.12 -3.40 17.80
CA THR A 241 -26.88 -3.70 17.07
C THR A 241 -25.62 -3.21 17.80
N PHE A 242 -25.64 -3.25 19.13
CA PHE A 242 -24.43 -3.06 19.95
C PHE A 242 -23.68 -4.38 20.23
N ILE A 243 -24.12 -5.51 19.65
CA ILE A 243 -23.58 -6.85 19.96
C ILE A 243 -22.94 -7.55 18.73
N GLU A 244 -22.95 -6.96 17.52
CA GLU A 244 -22.31 -7.57 16.34
C GLU A 244 -21.17 -6.73 15.74
N PHE A 245 -20.60 -5.81 16.53
CA PHE A 245 -19.37 -5.08 16.17
C PHE A 245 -18.13 -5.60 16.92
N LEU A 246 -18.08 -6.92 17.12
CA LEU A 246 -16.88 -7.58 17.60
C LEU A 246 -16.55 -8.70 16.62
N PRO A 247 -15.43 -8.60 15.88
CA PRO A 247 -15.07 -9.63 14.91
C PRO A 247 -14.82 -10.93 15.70
N GLY A 248 -15.62 -11.96 15.38
CA GLY A 248 -15.69 -13.25 16.07
C GLY A 248 -14.36 -13.92 16.43
N PRO A 249 -13.26 -13.80 15.66
CA PRO A 249 -11.98 -14.41 16.07
C PRO A 249 -11.14 -13.54 17.03
N TYR A 250 -11.38 -12.23 17.14
CA TYR A 250 -10.55 -11.36 17.99
C TYR A 250 -11.01 -11.33 19.45
N LEU A 251 -12.29 -11.57 19.72
CA LEU A 251 -12.79 -11.69 21.09
C LEU A 251 -12.24 -12.92 21.80
N GLU A 252 -12.21 -14.06 21.11
CA GLU A 252 -11.67 -15.31 21.66
C GLU A 252 -10.16 -15.17 21.90
N VAL A 253 -9.42 -14.61 20.93
CA VAL A 253 -7.98 -14.33 21.09
C VAL A 253 -7.73 -13.33 22.21
N SER A 254 -8.55 -12.28 22.34
CA SER A 254 -8.43 -11.29 23.42
C SER A 254 -8.74 -11.89 24.78
N ALA A 255 -9.76 -12.75 24.88
CA ALA A 255 -10.09 -13.46 26.11
C ALA A 255 -8.96 -14.42 26.53
N ILE A 256 -8.38 -15.16 25.58
CA ILE A 256 -7.22 -16.02 25.82
C ILE A 256 -6.01 -15.17 26.28
N LEU A 257 -5.74 -14.04 25.63
CA LEU A 257 -4.64 -13.14 26.01
C LEU A 257 -4.83 -12.58 27.42
N ILE A 258 -6.06 -12.17 27.78
CA ILE A 258 -6.40 -11.68 29.12
C ILE A 258 -6.22 -12.79 30.17
N LEU A 259 -6.62 -14.03 29.87
CA LEU A 259 -6.42 -15.17 30.78
C LEU A 259 -4.93 -15.50 30.96
N ILE A 260 -4.12 -15.46 29.89
CA ILE A 260 -2.67 -15.65 29.95
C ILE A 260 -2.02 -14.55 30.80
N LEU A 261 -2.37 -13.28 30.58
CA LEU A 261 -1.86 -12.16 31.35
C LEU A 261 -2.27 -12.23 32.83
N ALA A 262 -3.52 -12.61 33.13
CA ALA A 262 -3.98 -12.81 34.50
C ALA A 262 -3.23 -13.96 35.20
N PHE A 263 -3.00 -15.07 34.49
CA PHE A 263 -2.22 -16.20 35.00
C PHE A 263 -0.76 -15.82 35.26
N LEU A 264 -0.11 -15.10 34.34
CA LEU A 264 1.25 -14.59 34.53
C LEU A 264 1.33 -13.63 35.72
N CYS A 265 0.38 -12.70 35.85
CA CYS A 265 0.28 -11.81 37.01
C CYS A 265 0.11 -12.60 38.32
N PHE A 266 -0.71 -13.65 38.33
CA PHE A 266 -0.88 -14.53 39.49
C PHE A 266 0.41 -15.27 39.86
N VAL A 267 1.12 -15.82 38.88
CA VAL A 267 2.40 -16.51 39.08
C VAL A 267 3.48 -15.53 39.58
N LEU A 268 3.57 -14.33 39.00
CA LEU A 268 4.51 -13.30 39.43
C LEU A 268 4.19 -12.82 40.85
N LYS A 269 2.90 -12.64 41.20
CA LYS A 269 2.48 -12.30 42.56
C LYS A 269 2.81 -13.41 43.56
N ARG A 270 2.58 -14.68 43.21
CA ARG A 270 2.98 -15.82 44.04
C ARG A 270 4.50 -15.92 44.20
N ARG A 271 5.27 -15.67 43.13
CA ARG A 271 6.73 -15.65 43.17
C ARG A 271 7.26 -14.51 44.03
N ALA A 272 6.65 -13.33 43.97
CA ALA A 272 6.98 -12.19 44.82
C ALA A 272 6.68 -12.49 46.31
N ILE A 273 5.53 -13.09 46.61
CA ILE A 273 5.16 -13.50 47.98
C ILE A 273 6.11 -14.59 48.50
N TYR A 274 6.43 -15.59 47.69
CA TYR A 274 7.39 -16.65 48.05
C TYR A 274 8.79 -16.07 48.29
N ASN A 275 9.27 -15.17 47.43
CA ASN A 275 10.56 -14.50 47.62
C ASN A 275 10.57 -13.62 48.88
N HIS A 276 9.47 -12.95 49.19
CA HIS A 276 9.33 -12.15 50.41
C HIS A 276 9.27 -13.02 51.68
N LEU A 277 8.63 -14.20 51.62
CA LEU A 277 8.62 -15.18 52.71
C LEU A 277 10.01 -15.83 52.89
N LYS A 278 10.72 -16.13 51.79
CA LYS A 278 12.09 -16.65 51.82
C LYS A 278 13.09 -15.64 52.40
N GLN A 279 12.93 -14.35 52.10
CA GLN A 279 13.73 -13.30 52.74
C GLN A 279 13.46 -13.17 54.24
N ARG A 280 12.21 -13.35 54.69
CA ARG A 280 11.89 -13.37 56.13
C ARG A 280 12.47 -14.58 56.87
N GLN A 281 12.63 -15.74 56.23
CA GLN A 281 13.28 -16.91 56.83
C GLN A 281 14.81 -16.77 56.97
N PHE A 282 15.47 -15.91 56.18
CA PHE A 282 16.92 -15.67 56.27
C PHE A 282 17.32 -14.62 57.32
N VAL A 283 16.37 -13.93 57.95
CA VAL A 283 16.65 -13.04 59.10
C VAL A 283 16.43 -13.84 60.39
N GLY A 284 17.33 -14.79 60.64
CA GLY A 284 17.47 -15.46 61.95
C GLY A 284 18.10 -14.52 62.99
N PRO A 285 17.85 -14.73 64.30
CA PRO A 285 18.13 -13.75 65.34
C PRO A 285 19.63 -13.52 65.53
N LYS A 286 20.02 -12.25 65.62
CA LYS A 286 21.37 -11.83 66.02
C LYS A 286 21.70 -12.46 67.38
N ARG A 287 22.78 -13.24 67.44
CA ARG A 287 23.38 -13.75 68.69
C ARG A 287 23.59 -12.57 69.65
N SER A 288 23.02 -12.67 70.84
CA SER A 288 23.38 -11.87 72.00
C SER A 288 24.80 -12.26 72.45
N VAL A 289 25.72 -11.31 72.46
CA VAL A 289 27.01 -11.43 73.14
C VAL A 289 26.74 -11.45 74.65
N VAL A 290 27.26 -12.46 75.34
CA VAL A 290 27.33 -12.53 76.80
C VAL A 290 28.81 -12.63 77.18
N VAL A 291 29.20 -11.69 78.04
CA VAL A 291 30.53 -11.34 78.62
C VAL A 291 31.52 -10.72 77.66
#